data_AF-A0A3N5UHE9-F1
#
_entry.id   AF-A0A3N5UHE9-F1
#
_cell.length_a   1.000
_cell.length_b   1.000
_cell.length_c   1.000
_cell.angle_alpha   90.00
_cell.angle_beta   90.00
_cell.angle_gamma   90.00
#
_symmetry.space_group_name_H-M   'P 1'
#
loop_
_entity.id
_entity.type
_entity.pdbx_description
1 polymer ?
#
loop_
_entity_poly.entity_id
_entity_poly.type
_entity_poly.pdbx_seq_one_letter_code
_entity_poly.pdbx_strand_id
1 'polypeptide(L)'
;MNKHLLATSMAVVLIVSLVGCQTKPIGPATPFQAVPIDSQAYTKKVDTFVVVMDASSSMAETYNGRPKIDIAKNIVAHMNQTIPSLDYRAGVVAFGSGSCLDNKDAKVLYGL
;
A
#
# COMPACT_ATOMS: atom_id res chain seq x y z
N MET A 1 -50.95 -17.32 2.58
CA MET A 1 -49.53 -16.97 2.31
C MET A 1 -48.63 -18.04 2.90
N ASN A 2 -47.93 -18.79 2.04
CA ASN A 2 -47.07 -19.89 2.49
C ASN A 2 -45.85 -19.33 3.21
N LYS A 3 -45.77 -19.56 4.52
CA LYS A 3 -44.69 -19.09 5.41
C LYS A 3 -43.30 -19.53 4.90
N HIS A 4 -43.25 -20.66 4.20
CA HIS A 4 -42.05 -21.17 3.53
C HIS A 4 -41.61 -20.33 2.32
N LEU A 5 -42.54 -19.75 1.53
CA LEU A 5 -42.20 -18.87 0.40
C LEU A 5 -41.70 -17.49 0.88
N LEU A 6 -42.23 -16.99 2.00
CA LEU A 6 -41.76 -15.74 2.61
C LEU A 6 -40.36 -15.91 3.24
N ALA A 7 -40.12 -17.03 3.91
CA ALA A 7 -38.82 -17.33 4.52
C ALA A 7 -37.72 -17.53 3.47
N THR A 8 -38.01 -18.22 2.36
CA THR A 8 -37.04 -18.40 1.27
C THR A 8 -36.74 -17.10 0.54
N SER A 9 -37.75 -16.25 0.31
CA SER A 9 -37.53 -14.93 -0.31
C SER A 9 -36.65 -14.03 0.57
N MET A 10 -36.84 -14.04 1.89
CA MET A 10 -36.02 -13.25 2.82
C MET A 10 -34.58 -13.77 2.95
N ALA A 11 -34.38 -15.09 2.88
CA ALA A 11 -33.04 -15.69 2.88
C ALA A 11 -32.24 -15.36 1.62
N VAL A 12 -32.89 -15.30 0.45
CA VAL A 12 -32.23 -14.95 -0.82
C VAL A 12 -31.78 -13.48 -0.83
N VAL A 13 -32.58 -12.56 -0.28
CA VAL A 13 -32.22 -11.14 -0.18
C VAL A 13 -31.01 -10.92 0.74
N LEU A 14 -30.88 -11.71 1.81
CA LEU A 14 -29.78 -11.60 2.76
C LEU A 14 -28.43 -12.10 2.20
N ILE A 15 -28.45 -13.06 1.28
CA ILE A 15 -27.24 -13.60 0.66
C ILE A 15 -26.69 -12.63 -0.40
N VAL A 16 -27.56 -11.90 -1.10
CA VAL A 16 -27.17 -10.95 -2.16
C VAL A 16 -26.52 -9.68 -1.59
N SER A 17 -26.76 -9.33 -0.32
CA SER A 17 -26.18 -8.13 0.28
C SER A 17 -24.71 -8.26 0.72
N LEU A 18 -24.10 -9.46 0.65
CA LEU A 18 -22.71 -9.70 1.09
C LEU A 18 -21.64 -9.51 0.00
N VAL A 19 -22.00 -9.19 -1.25
CA VAL A 19 -21.02 -9.04 -2.36
C VAL A 19 -20.57 -7.59 -2.63
N GLY A 20 -20.86 -6.66 -1.74
CA GLY A 20 -20.47 -5.25 -1.86
C GLY A 20 -19.03 -4.96 -1.40
N CYS A 21 -18.02 -5.58 -2.01
CA CYS A 21 -16.63 -5.14 -1.80
C CYS A 21 -16.35 -3.93 -2.71
N GLN A 22 -16.60 -2.71 -2.21
CA GLN A 22 -16.24 -1.48 -2.91
C GLN A 22 -14.71 -1.32 -2.89
N THR A 23 -14.01 -1.98 -3.82
CA THR A 23 -12.64 -1.61 -4.16
C THR A 23 -12.72 -0.27 -4.90
N LYS A 24 -12.31 0.83 -4.25
CA LYS A 24 -12.02 2.06 -4.99
C LYS A 24 -10.92 1.69 -5.99
N PRO A 25 -11.15 1.83 -7.31
CA PRO A 25 -10.08 1.67 -8.27
C PRO A 25 -9.05 2.74 -7.91
N ILE A 26 -7.87 2.29 -7.47
CA ILE A 26 -6.71 3.15 -7.49
C ILE A 26 -6.58 3.52 -8.97
N GLY A 27 -6.88 4.78 -9.30
CA GLY A 27 -6.87 5.25 -10.69
C GLY A 27 -5.56 4.82 -11.36
N PRO A 28 -5.59 4.53 -12.68
CA PRO A 28 -4.51 3.82 -13.35
C PRO A 28 -3.17 4.41 -12.91
N ALA A 29 -2.39 3.58 -12.20
CA ALA A 29 -0.98 3.87 -12.06
C ALA A 29 -0.48 3.99 -13.50
N THR A 30 0.07 5.15 -13.85
CA THR A 30 0.87 5.24 -15.06
C THR A 30 1.84 4.06 -15.03
N PRO A 31 1.85 3.18 -16.05
CA PRO A 31 2.71 2.02 -16.03
C PRO A 31 4.14 2.48 -15.76
N PHE A 32 4.69 2.11 -14.62
CA PHE A 32 6.07 2.40 -14.31
C PHE A 32 6.92 1.29 -14.92
N GLN A 33 7.85 1.68 -15.77
CA GLN A 33 8.86 0.79 -16.30
C GLN A 33 10.18 1.12 -15.61
N ALA A 34 10.65 0.20 -14.77
CA ALA A 34 11.97 0.33 -14.15
C ALA A 34 13.04 0.37 -15.25
N VAL A 35 13.99 1.30 -15.11
CA VAL A 35 15.21 1.31 -15.91
C VAL A 35 16.16 0.27 -15.29
N PRO A 36 16.58 -0.76 -16.05
CA PRO A 36 17.44 -1.80 -15.50
C PRO A 36 18.80 -1.23 -15.11
N ILE A 37 19.25 -1.55 -13.89
CA ILE A 37 20.60 -1.26 -13.40
C ILE A 37 21.41 -2.55 -13.49
N ASP A 38 22.57 -2.48 -14.15
CA ASP A 38 23.48 -3.62 -14.24
C ASP A 38 24.05 -3.96 -12.85
N SER A 39 23.58 -5.05 -12.24
CA SER A 39 24.02 -5.48 -10.92
C SER A 39 25.50 -5.87 -10.88
N GLN A 40 26.12 -6.19 -12.02
CA GLN A 40 27.55 -6.52 -12.09
C GLN A 40 28.44 -5.28 -12.07
N ALA A 41 27.89 -4.12 -12.45
CA ALA A 41 28.60 -2.85 -12.46
C ALA A 41 28.63 -2.14 -11.10
N TYR A 42 27.87 -2.62 -10.11
CA TYR A 42 27.74 -1.99 -8.80
C TYR A 42 27.99 -2.98 -7.66
N THR A 43 28.53 -2.48 -6.56
CA THR A 43 28.62 -3.22 -5.29
C THR A 43 27.79 -2.52 -4.23
N LYS A 44 27.25 -3.30 -3.28
CA LYS A 44 26.51 -2.72 -2.17
C LYS A 44 27.42 -1.87 -1.30
N LYS A 45 26.98 -0.64 -1.00
CA LYS A 45 27.66 0.23 -0.03
C LYS A 45 27.30 -0.12 1.42
N VAL A 46 26.11 -0.69 1.62
CA VAL A 46 25.56 -1.05 2.92
C VAL A 46 24.90 -2.42 2.84
N ASP A 47 24.93 -3.16 3.93
CA ASP A 47 24.19 -4.42 4.04
C ASP A 47 22.70 -4.21 4.32
N THR A 48 22.35 -3.10 4.96
CA THR A 48 20.99 -2.81 5.41
C THR A 48 20.60 -1.37 5.12
N PHE A 49 19.39 -1.15 4.64
CA PHE A 49 18.79 0.18 4.53
C PHE A 49 17.32 0.16 4.95
N VAL A 50 16.83 1.31 5.41
CA VAL A 50 15.45 1.49 5.81
C VAL A 50 14.87 2.71 5.09
N VAL A 51 13.70 2.55 4.50
CA VAL A 51 12.93 3.65 3.93
C VAL A 51 11.98 4.17 5.02
N VAL A 52 12.15 5.44 5.40
CA VAL A 52 11.30 6.10 6.40
C VAL A 52 10.27 6.95 5.68
N MET A 53 8.99 6.63 5.90
CA MET A 53 7.85 7.27 5.27
C MET A 53 7.13 8.19 6.24
N ASP A 54 6.97 9.45 5.84
CA ASP A 54 6.01 10.36 6.49
C ASP A 54 4.59 9.88 6.20
N ALA A 55 3.82 9.64 7.26
CA ALA A 55 2.40 9.30 7.22
C ALA A 55 1.57 10.26 8.08
N SER A 56 2.09 11.45 8.37
CA SER A 56 1.37 12.52 9.06
C SER A 56 0.08 12.91 8.36
N SER A 57 -0.82 13.58 9.08
CA SER A 57 -2.12 13.99 8.53
C SER A 57 -2.00 14.85 7.27
N SER A 58 -0.94 15.65 7.14
CA SER A 58 -0.69 16.48 5.95
C SER A 58 -0.42 15.65 4.68
N MET A 59 -0.04 14.38 4.82
CA MET A 59 0.15 13.45 3.70
C MET A 59 -1.18 12.99 3.08
N ALA A 60 -2.31 13.21 3.74
CA ALA A 60 -3.63 12.99 3.16
C ALA A 60 -4.06 14.11 2.20
N GLU A 61 -3.39 15.27 2.24
CA GLU A 61 -3.63 16.36 1.29
C GLU A 61 -3.21 15.97 -0.12
N THR A 62 -3.82 16.63 -1.11
CA THR A 62 -3.54 16.35 -2.51
C THR A 62 -2.41 17.22 -3.06
N TYR A 63 -1.59 16.61 -3.91
CA TYR A 63 -0.64 17.29 -4.78
C TYR A 63 -0.90 16.82 -6.22
N ASN A 64 -1.10 17.75 -7.15
CA ASN A 64 -1.49 17.45 -8.53
C ASN A 64 -2.68 16.46 -8.64
N GLY A 65 -3.70 16.66 -7.78
CA GLY A 65 -4.92 15.84 -7.77
C GLY A 65 -4.77 14.44 -7.18
N ARG A 66 -3.63 14.10 -6.57
CA ARG A 66 -3.40 12.79 -5.92
C ARG A 66 -2.95 12.98 -4.47
N PRO A 67 -3.41 12.15 -3.51
CA PRO A 67 -2.90 12.22 -2.13
C PRO A 67 -1.39 12.06 -2.07
N LYS A 68 -0.70 12.90 -1.29
CA LYS A 68 0.77 12.84 -1.15
C LYS A 68 1.23 11.47 -0.66
N ILE A 69 0.46 10.84 0.23
CA ILE A 69 0.74 9.49 0.73
C ILE A 69 0.74 8.42 -0.37
N ASP A 70 -0.13 8.55 -1.37
CA ASP A 70 -0.20 7.60 -2.50
C ASP A 70 0.98 7.81 -3.44
N ILE A 71 1.39 9.08 -3.65
CA ILE A 71 2.61 9.40 -4.40
C ILE A 71 3.84 8.80 -3.69
N ALA A 72 3.96 8.97 -2.37
CA ALA A 72 5.06 8.41 -1.59
C ALA A 72 5.11 6.88 -1.68
N LYS A 73 3.96 6.19 -1.52
CA LYS A 73 3.87 4.73 -1.70
C LYS A 73 4.33 4.28 -3.08
N ASN A 74 3.93 4.99 -4.14
CA ASN A 74 4.36 4.68 -5.50
C ASN A 74 5.87 4.86 -5.67
N ILE A 75 6.47 5.91 -5.10
CA ILE A 75 7.93 6.09 -5.13
C ILE A 75 8.64 4.90 -4.47
N VAL A 76 8.21 4.48 -3.27
CA VAL A 76 8.80 3.32 -2.58
C VAL A 76 8.62 2.03 -3.40
N ALA A 77 7.46 1.83 -4.02
CA ALA A 77 7.22 0.69 -4.91
C ALA A 77 8.12 0.72 -6.15
N HIS A 78 8.32 1.89 -6.76
CA HIS A 78 9.22 2.08 -7.89
C HIS A 78 10.69 1.86 -7.50
N MET A 79 11.10 2.28 -6.31
CA MET A 79 12.42 1.96 -5.76
C MET A 79 12.61 0.44 -5.67
N ASN A 80 11.64 -0.28 -5.12
CA ASN A 80 11.71 -1.74 -5.00
C ASN A 80 11.79 -2.46 -6.37
N GLN A 81 11.20 -1.87 -7.42
CA GLN A 81 11.31 -2.39 -8.79
C GLN A 81 12.63 -2.02 -9.49
N THR A 82 13.32 -0.97 -9.03
CA THR A 82 14.50 -0.41 -9.70
C THR A 82 15.80 -0.84 -9.04
N ILE A 83 15.84 -0.97 -7.71
CA ILE A 83 17.04 -1.35 -6.97
C ILE A 83 17.41 -2.80 -7.33
N PRO A 84 18.61 -3.06 -7.86
CA PRO A 84 19.03 -4.41 -8.19
C PRO A 84 19.19 -5.25 -6.92
N SER A 85 18.90 -6.54 -7.02
CA SER A 85 19.16 -7.48 -5.91
C SER A 85 20.67 -7.67 -5.76
N LEU A 86 21.23 -7.13 -4.68
CA LEU A 86 22.63 -7.28 -4.27
C LEU A 86 22.74 -7.82 -2.84
N ASP A 87 21.76 -8.64 -2.43
CA ASP A 87 21.65 -9.20 -1.07
C ASP A 87 21.59 -8.13 0.02
N TYR A 88 20.63 -7.21 -0.15
CA TYR A 88 20.31 -6.18 0.85
C TYR A 88 19.28 -6.69 1.85
N ARG A 89 19.44 -6.27 3.11
CA ARG A 89 18.36 -6.27 4.10
C ARG A 89 17.63 -4.93 4.00
N ALA A 90 16.34 -4.94 3.71
CA ALA A 90 15.55 -3.73 3.56
C ALA A 90 14.41 -3.68 4.58
N GLY A 91 14.11 -2.49 5.08
CA GLY A 91 12.95 -2.24 5.92
C GLY A 91 12.16 -1.01 5.45
N VAL A 92 10.88 -0.96 5.83
CA VAL A 92 10.04 0.22 5.66
C VAL A 92 9.43 0.59 7.00
N VAL A 93 9.58 1.84 7.40
CA VAL A 93 9.02 2.40 8.64
C VAL A 93 8.16 3.60 8.28
N ALA A 94 6.96 3.70 8.85
CA ALA A 94 6.15 4.90 8.76
C ALA A 94 6.10 5.63 10.10
N PHE A 95 5.92 6.96 10.07
CA PHE A 95 5.75 7.78 11.27
C PHE A 95 4.62 8.81 11.12
N GLY A 96 4.16 9.37 12.24
CA GLY A 96 3.28 10.55 12.25
C GLY A 96 1.78 10.30 12.01
N SER A 97 1.34 9.07 11.73
CA SER A 97 -0.08 8.78 11.44
C SER A 97 -0.97 8.54 12.67
N GLY A 98 -0.46 8.75 13.88
CA GLY A 98 -1.21 8.59 15.13
C GLY A 98 -1.92 7.23 15.22
N SER A 99 -3.25 7.25 15.27
CA SER A 99 -4.07 6.03 15.35
C SER A 99 -3.88 5.06 14.17
N CYS A 100 -3.50 5.55 12.99
CA CYS A 100 -3.19 4.70 11.84
C CYS A 100 -1.87 3.91 12.00
N LEU A 101 -1.04 4.24 13.00
CA LEU A 101 0.16 3.49 13.40
C LEU A 101 0.05 2.92 14.82
N ASP A 102 -1.15 2.51 15.24
CA ASP A 102 -1.43 1.98 16.58
C ASP A 102 -1.11 2.98 17.71
N ASN A 103 -1.25 4.28 17.45
CA ASN A 103 -0.86 5.38 18.33
C ASN A 103 0.64 5.37 18.72
N LYS A 104 1.49 4.74 17.90
CA LYS A 104 2.94 4.81 18.04
C LYS A 104 3.50 5.96 17.20
N ASP A 105 4.59 6.55 17.66
CA ASP A 105 5.30 7.60 16.91
C ASP A 105 5.77 7.10 15.55
N ALA A 106 6.21 5.83 15.50
CA ALA A 106 6.58 5.13 14.28
C ALA A 106 6.22 3.64 14.34
N LYS A 107 6.01 3.04 13.18
CA LYS A 107 5.67 1.61 13.02
C LYS A 107 6.43 1.02 11.83
N VAL A 108 7.04 -0.14 12.07
CA VAL A 108 7.64 -0.95 11.00
C VAL A 108 6.51 -1.55 10.17
N LEU A 109 6.54 -1.29 8.87
CA LEU A 109 5.56 -1.78 7.90
C LEU A 109 6.05 -3.05 7.18
N TYR A 110 7.37 -3.17 6.99
CA TYR A 110 7.99 -4.30 6.32
C TYR A 110 9.45 -4.46 6.74
N GLY A 111 9.96 -5.68 6.64
CA GLY A 111 11.35 -6.02 6.86
C GLY A 111 11.73 -6.03 8.34
N LEU A 112 13.05 -6.09 8.55
CA LEU A 112 13.86 -6.06 9.80
C LEU A 112 14.99 -7.12 9.72
#